data_AF-A0A949GIQ3-F1
#
_entry.id   AF-A0A949GIQ3-F1
#
_cell.length_a   1.000
_cell.length_b   1.000
_cell.length_c   1.000
_cell.angle_alpha   90.00
_cell.angle_beta   90.00
_cell.angle_gamma   90.00
#
_symmetry.space_group_name_H-M   'P 1'
#
loop_
_entity.id
_entity.type
_entity.pdbx_description
1 polymer ?
#
loop_
_entity_poly.entity_id
_entity_poly.type
_entity_poly.pdbx_seq_one_letter_code
_entity_poly.pdbx_strand_id
1 'polypeptide(L)'
;MALNEADVLAGLKEIVEEVAGVPAASIEMGKSFTEDLDVDSLSMVEVVVAAEERFGVKIPDDQVAELATVGDAVNFIVKASA
;
A
#
# COMPACT_ATOMS: atom_id res chain seq x y z
N MET A 1 6.91 -17.81 -6.76
CA MET A 1 6.53 -17.72 -5.34
C MET A 1 5.41 -16.70 -5.28
N ALA A 2 4.23 -17.07 -4.79
CA ALA A 2 3.15 -16.10 -4.61
C ALA A 2 3.59 -15.10 -3.55
N LEU A 3 3.35 -13.81 -3.78
CA LEU A 3 3.49 -12.80 -2.74
C LEU A 3 2.34 -13.01 -1.76
N ASN A 4 2.65 -13.20 -0.48
CA ASN A 4 1.63 -13.32 0.56
C ASN A 4 1.34 -11.95 1.19
N GLU A 5 0.19 -11.82 1.84
CA GLU A 5 -0.24 -10.57 2.48
C GLU A 5 0.81 -10.00 3.45
N ALA A 6 1.54 -10.87 4.16
CA ALA A 6 2.60 -10.46 5.06
C ALA A 6 3.81 -9.83 4.34
N ASP A 7 4.22 -10.38 3.19
CA ASP A 7 5.35 -9.86 2.40
C ASP A 7 4.98 -8.52 1.75
N VAL A 8 3.77 -8.44 1.22
CA VAL A 8 3.23 -7.21 0.62
C VAL A 8 3.09 -6.13 1.69
N LEU A 9 2.50 -6.44 2.84
CA LEU A 9 2.36 -5.51 3.95
C LEU A 9 3.72 -5.03 4.46
N ALA A 10 4.73 -5.91 4.55
CA ALA A 10 6.08 -5.50 4.95
C ALA A 10 6.72 -4.54 3.94
N GLY A 11 6.67 -4.85 2.64
CA GLY A 11 7.24 -3.96 1.63
C GLY A 11 6.47 -2.66 1.47
N LEU A 12 5.13 -2.69 1.59
CA LEU A 12 4.30 -1.50 1.54
C LEU A 12 4.53 -0.60 2.77
N LYS A 13 4.76 -1.19 3.95
CA LYS A 13 5.18 -0.46 5.15
C LYS A 13 6.48 0.31 4.95
N GLU A 14 7.49 -0.33 4.38
CA GLU A 14 8.77 0.34 4.09
C GLU A 14 8.57 1.51 3.13
N ILE A 15 7.81 1.30 2.05
CA ILE A 15 7.54 2.36 1.06
C ILE A 15 6.77 3.52 1.70
N VAL A 16 5.72 3.25 2.45
CA VAL A 16 4.92 4.28 3.12
C VAL A 16 5.75 5.01 4.19
N GLU A 17 6.64 4.32 4.89
CA GLU A 17 7.55 4.96 5.85
C GLU A 17 8.56 5.89 5.15
N GLU A 18 9.12 5.50 4.01
CA GLU A 18 10.05 6.33 3.25
C GLU A 18 9.37 7.51 2.54
N VAL A 19 8.19 7.29 1.94
CA VAL A 19 7.48 8.27 1.12
C VAL A 19 6.60 9.19 1.97
N ALA A 20 5.77 8.61 2.85
CA ALA A 20 4.83 9.35 3.68
C ALA A 20 5.36 9.67 5.08
N GLY A 21 6.50 9.10 5.50
CA GLY A 21 7.06 9.33 6.83
C GLY A 21 6.27 8.64 7.95
N VAL A 22 5.38 7.70 7.62
CA VAL A 22 4.51 7.03 8.59
C VAL A 22 5.20 5.77 9.09
N PRO A 23 5.33 5.59 10.43
CA PRO A 23 6.03 4.43 10.97
C PRO A 23 5.31 3.12 10.61
N ALA A 24 6.08 2.12 10.18
CA ALA A 24 5.60 0.77 9.86
C ALA A 24 4.83 0.11 11.02
N ALA A 25 5.05 0.57 12.25
CA ALA A 25 4.33 0.15 13.45
C ALA A 25 2.89 0.69 13.54
N SER A 26 2.60 1.89 12.99
CA SER A 26 1.24 2.44 12.92
C SER A 26 0.43 1.88 11.75
N ILE A 27 1.12 1.36 10.74
CA ILE A 27 0.48 0.78 9.55
C ILE A 27 -0.07 -0.60 9.91
N GLU A 28 -1.39 -0.70 10.03
CA GLU A 28 -2.10 -1.96 10.30
C GLU A 28 -3.19 -2.16 9.26
N MET A 29 -3.58 -3.43 9.00
CA MET A 29 -4.56 -3.75 7.96
C MET A 29 -5.91 -3.02 8.11
N GLY A 30 -6.31 -2.66 9.34
CA GLY A 30 -7.55 -1.93 9.60
C GLY A 30 -7.43 -0.41 9.52
N LYS A 31 -6.24 0.14 9.26
CA LYS A 31 -5.97 1.57 9.25
C LYS A 31 -6.26 2.17 7.88
N SER A 32 -6.83 3.36 7.86
CA SER A 32 -7.03 4.13 6.62
C SER A 32 -5.77 4.94 6.30
N PHE A 33 -5.34 4.94 5.04
CA PHE A 33 -4.17 5.72 4.62
C PHE A 33 -4.39 7.21 4.82
N THR A 34 -5.53 7.73 4.37
CA THR A 34 -5.87 9.14 4.46
C THR A 34 -6.41 9.54 5.84
N GLU A 35 -7.33 8.76 6.42
CA GLU A 35 -8.00 9.16 7.67
C GLU A 35 -7.21 8.86 8.95
N ASP A 36 -6.41 7.79 8.98
CA ASP A 36 -5.72 7.38 10.22
C ASP A 36 -4.20 7.62 10.14
N LEU A 37 -3.61 7.31 8.99
CA LEU A 37 -2.18 7.50 8.75
C LEU A 37 -1.85 8.91 8.23
N ASP A 38 -2.85 9.76 7.97
CA ASP A 38 -2.72 11.13 7.44
C ASP A 38 -1.82 11.19 6.20
N VAL A 39 -1.87 10.15 5.36
CA VAL A 39 -1.10 10.07 4.13
C VAL A 39 -1.74 11.00 3.11
N ASP A 40 -0.97 12.00 2.69
CA ASP A 40 -1.36 12.88 1.59
C ASP A 40 -1.65 12.08 0.31
N SER A 41 -2.65 12.51 -0.45
CA SER A 41 -3.03 11.86 -1.71
C SER A 41 -1.89 11.83 -2.74
N LEU A 42 -0.98 12.82 -2.71
CA LEU A 42 0.25 12.81 -3.51
C LEU A 42 1.21 11.70 -3.08
N SER A 43 1.48 11.59 -1.79
CA SER A 43 2.32 10.53 -1.21
C SER A 43 1.72 9.16 -1.49
N MET A 44 0.39 9.03 -1.47
CA MET A 44 -0.31 7.78 -1.79
C MET A 44 -0.08 7.33 -3.24
N VAL A 45 -0.05 8.26 -4.20
CA VAL A 45 0.30 7.95 -5.60
C VAL A 45 1.75 7.46 -5.70
N GLU A 46 2.69 8.13 -5.04
CA GLU A 46 4.11 7.72 -5.04
C GLU A 46 4.30 6.34 -4.39
N VAL A 47 3.60 6.07 -3.27
CA VAL A 47 3.61 4.76 -2.61
C VAL A 47 3.10 3.66 -3.54
N VAL A 48 1.97 3.91 -4.22
CA VAL A 48 1.39 2.93 -5.14
C VAL A 48 2.33 2.66 -6.29
N VAL A 49 2.89 3.69 -6.94
CA VAL A 49 3.83 3.52 -8.06
C VAL A 49 5.08 2.75 -7.62
N ALA A 50 5.63 3.06 -6.44
CA ALA A 50 6.77 2.32 -5.89
C ALA A 50 6.41 0.86 -5.56
N ALA A 51 5.20 0.61 -5.07
CA ALA A 51 4.70 -0.73 -4.80
C ALA A 51 4.47 -1.52 -6.11
N GLU A 52 3.91 -0.89 -7.14
CA GLU A 52 3.74 -1.46 -8.47
C GLU A 52 5.07 -1.93 -9.06
N GLU A 53 6.10 -1.08 -9.03
CA GLU A 53 7.44 -1.45 -9.51
C GLU A 53 8.10 -2.53 -8.65
N ARG A 54 7.96 -2.44 -7.32
CA ARG A 54 8.59 -3.38 -6.38
C ARG A 54 7.98 -4.77 -6.43
N PHE A 55 6.65 -4.86 -6.53
CA PHE A 55 5.91 -6.12 -6.55
C PHE A 55 5.59 -6.61 -7.97
N GLY A 56 5.86 -5.79 -8.99
CA GLY A 56 5.57 -6.09 -10.39
C GLY A 56 4.06 -6.16 -10.67
N VAL A 57 3.26 -5.36 -9.97
CA VAL A 57 1.80 -5.31 -10.12
C VAL A 57 1.36 -4.05 -10.85
N LYS A 58 0.08 -4.01 -11.24
CA LYS A 58 -0.55 -2.82 -11.82
C LYS A 58 -1.83 -2.49 -11.06
N ILE A 59 -1.84 -1.35 -10.38
CA ILE A 59 -2.95 -0.80 -9.63
C ILE A 59 -3.50 0.39 -10.44
N PRO A 60 -4.65 0.26 -11.09
CA PRO A 60 -5.24 1.40 -11.80
C PRO A 60 -5.69 2.47 -10.80
N ASP A 61 -5.65 3.74 -11.20
CA ASP A 61 -6.06 4.88 -10.36
C ASP A 61 -7.46 4.73 -9.75
N ASP A 62 -8.40 4.13 -10.50
CA ASP A 62 -9.75 3.83 -10.01
C ASP A 62 -9.73 2.91 -8.78
N GLN A 63 -8.85 1.90 -8.77
CA GLN A 63 -8.67 1.02 -7.61
C GLN A 63 -7.98 1.77 -6.49
N VAL A 64 -6.94 2.59 -6.76
CA VAL A 64 -6.26 3.40 -5.73
C VAL A 64 -7.25 4.27 -4.96
N ALA A 65 -8.24 4.85 -5.64
CA ALA A 65 -9.30 5.62 -5.01
C ALA A 65 -10.26 4.76 -4.15
N GLU A 66 -10.43 3.47 -4.47
CA GLU A 66 -11.17 2.50 -3.66
C GLU A 66 -10.35 1.92 -2.50
N LEU A 67 -9.01 1.99 -2.56
CA LEU A 67 -8.08 1.53 -1.52
C LEU A 67 -8.07 2.47 -0.29
N ALA A 68 -9.17 2.50 0.46
CA ALA A 68 -9.27 3.33 1.66
C ALA A 68 -8.35 2.85 2.80
N THR A 69 -8.16 1.54 2.93
CA THR A 69 -7.42 0.92 4.05
C THR A 69 -6.19 0.14 3.59
N VAL A 70 -5.22 -0.01 4.49
CA VAL A 70 -4.00 -0.80 4.26
C VAL A 70 -4.32 -2.24 3.90
N GLY A 71 -5.31 -2.84 4.56
CA GLY A 71 -5.74 -4.20 4.29
C GLY A 71 -6.25 -4.35 2.86
N ASP A 72 -7.01 -3.38 2.38
CA ASP A 72 -7.51 -3.38 1.00
C ASP A 72 -6.35 -3.31 0.00
N ALA A 73 -5.40 -2.39 0.22
CA ALA A 73 -4.25 -2.23 -0.66
C ALA A 73 -3.38 -3.49 -0.71
N VAL A 74 -3.11 -4.09 0.45
CA VAL A 74 -2.33 -5.34 0.56
C VAL A 74 -3.04 -6.47 -0.18
N ASN A 75 -4.35 -6.66 0.07
CA ASN A 75 -5.11 -7.74 -0.55
C ASN A 75 -5.22 -7.54 -2.07
N PHE A 76 -5.35 -6.29 -2.52
CA PHE A 76 -5.35 -5.95 -3.94
C PHE A 76 -4.03 -6.33 -4.61
N ILE A 77 -2.90 -5.91 -4.03
CA ILE A 77 -1.56 -6.23 -4.56
C ILE A 77 -1.32 -7.73 -4.59
N VAL A 78 -1.69 -8.45 -3.53
CA VAL A 78 -1.58 -9.92 -3.48
C VAL A 78 -2.37 -10.57 -4.60
N LYS A 79 -3.62 -10.12 -4.84
CA LYS A 79 -4.44 -10.61 -5.95
C LYS A 79 -3.91 -10.25 -7.32
N ALA A 80 -3.31 -9.06 -7.46
CA ALA A 80 -2.76 -8.57 -8.72
C ALA A 80 -1.43 -9.24 -9.10
N SER A 81 -0.68 -9.74 -8.12
CA SER A 81 0.58 -10.47 -8.31
C SER A 81 0.40 -12.00 -8.46
N ALA A 82 -0.82 -12.49 -8.24
CA ALA A 82 -1.16 -13.92 -8.29
C ALA A 82 -1.35 -14.46 -9.73
#